data_AF-A0A0M8PVM8-F1
#
_entry.id   AF-A0A0M8PVM8-F1
#
_cell.length_a   1.000
_cell.length_b   1.000
_cell.length_c   1.000
_cell.angle_alpha   90.00
_cell.angle_beta   90.00
_cell.angle_gamma   90.00
#
_symmetry.space_group_name_H-M   'P 1'
#
loop_
_entity.id
_entity.type
_entity.pdbx_description
1 polymer ?
#
loop_
_entity_poly.entity_id
_entity_poly.type
_entity_poly.pdbx_seq_one_letter_code
_entity_poly.pdbx_strand_id
1 'polypeptide(L)'
;MRWEFKRDFEDLEIIITEVQNPIADRKMNPNLPKTVLKTKCNFDEFVLCVVKELDRIIKQRGILGYRQEWQSSTFPVDGFLALKYACLYKKPFEITKKDSGTSLDEELNLLNKNIDEM
;
A
#
# COMPACT_ATOMS: atom_id res chain seq x y z
N MET A 1 -4.25 3.65 -15.96
CA MET A 1 -4.84 2.41 -15.43
C MET A 1 -5.76 2.73 -14.28
N ARG A 2 -6.86 1.99 -14.14
CA ARG A 2 -7.79 2.09 -13.02
C ARG A 2 -7.68 0.84 -12.17
N TRP A 3 -7.53 1.01 -10.86
CA TRP A 3 -7.47 -0.06 -9.87
C TRP A 3 -8.74 -0.04 -9.03
N GLU A 4 -9.36 -1.19 -8.86
CA GLU A 4 -10.53 -1.38 -8.00
C GLU A 4 -10.25 -2.54 -7.04
N PHE A 5 -10.51 -2.29 -5.76
CA PHE A 5 -10.35 -3.25 -4.68
C PHE A 5 -11.71 -3.48 -4.04
N LYS A 6 -12.17 -4.74 -4.01
CA LYS A 6 -13.41 -5.11 -3.35
C LYS A 6 -13.10 -6.14 -2.29
N ARG A 7 -13.27 -5.74 -1.03
CA ARG A 7 -13.05 -6.61 0.12
C ARG A 7 -14.37 -7.24 0.54
N ASP A 8 -14.34 -8.56 0.77
CA ASP A 8 -15.43 -9.34 1.36
C ASP A 8 -14.84 -10.24 2.45
N PHE A 9 -14.96 -9.82 3.71
CA PHE A 9 -14.30 -10.43 4.87
C PHE A 9 -12.78 -10.62 4.68
N GLU A 10 -12.37 -11.87 4.44
CA GLU A 10 -10.99 -12.32 4.25
C GLU A 10 -10.57 -12.26 2.78
N ASP A 11 -11.50 -12.18 1.84
CA ASP A 11 -11.22 -12.13 0.42
C ASP A 11 -11.07 -10.69 -0.07
N LEU A 12 -10.09 -10.47 -0.94
CA LEU A 12 -9.87 -9.25 -1.68
C LEU A 12 -9.93 -9.56 -3.18
N GLU A 13 -10.94 -9.04 -3.86
CA GLU A 13 -10.99 -9.01 -5.31
C GLU A 13 -10.25 -7.76 -5.82
N ILE A 14 -9.27 -7.99 -6.69
CA ILE A 14 -8.47 -6.95 -7.34
C ILE A 14 -8.83 -6.94 -8.82
N ILE A 15 -9.27 -5.79 -9.30
CA ILE A 15 -9.60 -5.56 -10.70
C ILE A 15 -8.72 -4.41 -11.22
N ILE A 16 -7.90 -4.71 -12.23
CA ILE A 16 -7.12 -3.70 -12.94
C ILE A 16 -7.70 -3.57 -14.34
N THR A 17 -8.12 -2.35 -14.65
CA THR A 17 -8.69 -2.00 -15.94
C THR A 17 -7.79 -0.99 -16.63
N GLU A 18 -7.33 -1.35 -17.82
CA GLU A 18 -6.70 -0.42 -18.73
C GLU A 18 -7.79 0.51 -19.28
N VAL A 19 -7.57 1.81 -19.13
CA VAL A 19 -8.49 2.85 -19.57
C VAL A 19 -7.71 3.82 -20.43
N GLN A 20 -8.38 4.36 -21.43
CA GLN A 20 -7.83 5.41 -22.28
C GLN A 20 -7.40 6.59 -21.40
N ASN A 21 -6.17 7.09 -21.61
CA ASN A 21 -5.71 8.33 -21.01
C ASN A 21 -6.14 9.50 -21.91
N PRO A 22 -7.15 10.28 -21.50
CA PRO A 22 -7.68 11.36 -22.35
C PRO A 22 -6.67 12.50 -22.59
N ILE A 23 -5.58 12.57 -21.81
CA ILE A 23 -4.55 13.60 -21.93
C ILE A 23 -3.39 13.12 -22.84
N ALA A 24 -3.02 11.85 -22.76
CA ALA A 24 -1.86 11.30 -23.48
C ALA A 24 -2.24 10.64 -24.83
N ASP A 25 -3.44 10.07 -24.94
CA ASP A 25 -3.81 9.25 -26.08
C ASP A 25 -4.49 10.09 -27.16
N ARG A 26 -3.76 10.35 -28.25
CA ARG A 26 -4.26 11.14 -29.41
C ARG A 26 -5.28 10.40 -30.28
N LYS A 27 -5.35 9.07 -30.18
CA LYS A 27 -6.25 8.22 -30.96
C LYS A 27 -7.13 7.40 -30.03
N MET A 28 -8.43 7.38 -30.30
CA MET A 28 -9.36 6.53 -29.58
C MET A 28 -9.02 5.06 -29.81
N ASN A 29 -8.87 4.29 -28.74
CA ASN A 29 -8.64 2.86 -28.83
C ASN A 29 -9.95 2.13 -28.57
N PRO A 30 -10.56 1.49 -29.59
CA PRO A 30 -11.86 0.83 -29.44
C PRO A 30 -11.81 -0.40 -28.51
N ASN A 31 -10.60 -0.92 -28.22
CA ASN A 31 -10.42 -2.06 -27.33
C ASN A 31 -10.35 -1.65 -25.85
N LEU A 32 -10.54 -0.37 -25.52
CA LEU A 32 -10.58 0.14 -24.14
C LEU A 32 -12.01 0.58 -23.76
N PRO A 33 -12.44 0.43 -22.49
CA PRO A 33 -11.67 -0.11 -21.37
C PRO A 33 -11.53 -1.64 -21.42
N LYS A 34 -10.35 -2.15 -21.02
CA LYS A 34 -10.04 -3.58 -20.99
C LYS A 34 -9.61 -4.01 -19.60
N THR A 35 -10.29 -4.99 -19.01
CA THR A 35 -9.81 -5.63 -17.78
C THR A 35 -8.56 -6.45 -18.10
N VAL A 36 -7.43 -6.05 -17.52
CA VAL A 36 -6.14 -6.72 -17.70
C VAL A 36 -5.87 -7.72 -16.57
N LEU A 37 -6.48 -7.50 -15.40
CA LEU A 37 -6.41 -8.42 -14.27
C LEU A 37 -7.74 -8.42 -13.54
N LYS A 38 -8.24 -9.62 -13.23
CA LYS A 38 -9.30 -9.83 -12.26
C LYS A 38 -8.95 -11.07 -11.46
N THR A 39 -8.61 -10.89 -10.19
CA THR A 39 -8.19 -11.97 -9.31
C THR A 39 -8.78 -11.79 -7.91
N LYS A 40 -8.78 -12.87 -7.13
CA LYS A 40 -9.10 -12.87 -5.72
C LYS A 40 -7.92 -13.42 -4.93
N CYS A 41 -7.62 -12.81 -3.80
CA CYS A 41 -6.61 -13.29 -2.87
C CYS A 41 -7.05 -13.02 -1.43
N ASN A 42 -6.39 -13.65 -0.47
CA ASN A 42 -6.60 -13.31 0.93
C ASN A 42 -6.12 -11.87 1.21
N PHE A 43 -6.92 -11.10 1.94
CA PHE A 43 -6.66 -9.70 2.26
C PHE A 43 -5.43 -9.55 3.15
N ASP A 44 -5.30 -10.38 4.19
CA ASP A 44 -4.18 -10.29 5.13
C ASP A 44 -2.86 -10.67 4.45
N GLU A 45 -2.87 -11.70 3.59
CA GLU A 45 -1.70 -12.07 2.77
C GLU A 45 -1.31 -10.96 1.79
N PHE A 46 -2.31 -10.31 1.16
CA PHE A 46 -2.06 -9.18 0.28
C PHE A 46 -1.42 -8.02 1.02
N VAL A 47 -1.98 -7.63 2.17
CA VAL A 47 -1.44 -6.56 3.01
C VAL A 47 -0.02 -6.91 3.47
N LEU A 48 0.22 -8.15 3.91
CA LEU A 48 1.57 -8.59 4.31
C LEU A 48 2.58 -8.46 3.16
N CYS A 49 2.21 -8.87 1.94
CA CYS A 49 3.06 -8.70 0.75
C CYS A 49 3.39 -7.23 0.49
N VAL A 50 2.38 -6.35 0.54
CA VAL A 50 2.57 -4.90 0.35
C VAL A 50 3.51 -4.33 1.40
N VAL A 51 3.31 -4.66 2.67
CA VAL A 51 4.15 -4.15 3.76
C VAL A 51 5.58 -4.68 3.64
N LYS A 52 5.79 -5.97 3.30
CA LYS A 52 7.14 -6.53 3.08
C LYS A 52 7.90 -5.82 1.96
N GLU A 53 7.25 -5.58 0.82
CA GLU A 53 7.90 -4.87 -0.29
C GLU A 53 8.22 -3.41 0.06
N LEU A 54 7.31 -2.71 0.75
CA LEU A 54 7.58 -1.36 1.21
C LEU A 54 8.71 -1.31 2.25
N ASP A 55 8.72 -2.24 3.21
CA ASP A 55 9.78 -2.36 4.22
C ASP A 55 11.15 -2.59 3.57
N ARG A 56 11.22 -3.48 2.56
CA ARG A 56 12.44 -3.72 1.78
C ARG A 56 12.93 -2.44 1.10
N ILE A 57 12.03 -1.71 0.45
CA ILE A 57 12.41 -0.49 -0.26
C ILE A 57 12.90 0.59 0.71
N ILE A 58 12.20 0.78 1.85
CA ILE A 58 12.59 1.74 2.88
C ILE A 58 13.95 1.38 3.46
N LYS A 59 14.21 0.10 3.75
CA LYS A 59 15.51 -0.37 4.25
C LYS A 59 16.63 -0.17 3.22
N GLN A 60 16.35 -0.38 1.94
CA GLN A 60 17.36 -0.26 0.88
C GLN A 60 17.70 1.19 0.51
N ARG A 61 16.69 2.07 0.44
CA ARG A 61 16.84 3.44 -0.09
C ARG A 61 16.77 4.54 0.98
N GLY A 62 16.34 4.19 2.18
CA GLY A 62 15.97 5.15 3.22
C GLY A 62 14.70 5.93 2.88
N ILE A 63 14.08 6.54 3.89
CA ILE A 63 12.85 7.33 3.73
C ILE A 63 13.08 8.52 2.77
N LEU A 64 14.27 9.15 2.84
CA LEU A 64 14.62 10.28 1.98
C LEU A 64 14.81 9.87 0.52
N GLY A 65 15.49 8.75 0.26
CA GLY A 65 15.66 8.23 -1.09
C GLY A 65 14.33 7.77 -1.70
N TYR A 66 13.44 7.21 -0.89
CA TYR A 66 12.10 6.85 -1.34
C TYR A 66 11.24 8.08 -1.68
N ARG A 67 11.28 9.13 -0.86
CA ARG A 67 10.56 10.39 -1.09
C ARG A 67 11.00 11.09 -2.38
N GLN A 68 12.27 10.99 -2.75
CA GLN A 68 12.81 11.56 -3.98
C GLN A 68 12.38 10.83 -5.26
N GLU A 69 11.94 9.58 -5.17
CA GLU A 69 11.51 8.79 -6.33
C GLU A 69 9.99 8.90 -6.57
N TRP A 70 9.22 9.21 -5.51
CA TRP A 70 7.76 9.34 -5.54
C TRP A 70 7.28 10.80 -5.66
N GLN A 71 8.03 11.67 -6.34
CA GLN A 71 7.81 13.14 -6.34
C GLN A 71 6.42 13.62 -6.78
N SER A 72 5.63 12.78 -7.45
CA SER A 72 4.27 13.10 -7.89
C SER A 72 3.18 12.73 -6.88
N SER A 73 3.49 12.02 -5.79
CA SER A 73 2.52 11.62 -4.76
C SER A 73 3.20 11.55 -3.40
N THR A 74 2.71 12.30 -2.41
CA THR A 74 3.23 12.22 -1.05
C THR A 74 3.10 10.78 -0.54
N PHE A 75 4.23 10.15 -0.21
CA PHE A 75 4.21 8.81 0.38
C PHE A 75 3.46 8.86 1.73
N PRO A 76 2.38 8.08 1.91
CA PRO A 76 1.68 8.03 3.17
C PRO A 76 2.45 7.15 4.16
N VAL A 77 3.55 7.69 4.72
CA VAL A 77 4.36 7.02 5.76
C VAL A 77 3.46 6.52 6.89
N ASP A 78 2.52 7.36 7.32
CA ASP A 78 1.55 7.06 8.37
C ASP A 78 0.71 5.82 8.03
N GLY A 79 0.28 5.71 6.77
CA GLY A 79 -0.47 4.56 6.28
C GLY A 79 0.39 3.28 6.25
N PHE A 80 1.64 3.38 5.84
CA PHE A 80 2.58 2.26 5.90
C PHE A 80 2.83 1.81 7.34
N LEU A 81 3.10 2.74 8.27
CA LEU A 81 3.32 2.42 9.68
C LEU A 81 2.09 1.77 10.32
N ALA A 82 0.90 2.28 10.04
CA ALA A 82 -0.36 1.70 10.49
C ALA A 82 -0.56 0.27 9.97
N LEU A 83 -0.26 0.03 8.69
CA LEU A 83 -0.34 -1.31 8.09
C LEU A 83 0.71 -2.27 8.65
N LYS A 84 1.95 -1.78 8.86
CA LYS A 84 3.03 -2.56 9.49
C LYS A 84 2.69 -2.94 10.91
N TYR A 85 2.15 -2.00 11.69
CA TYR A 85 1.64 -2.28 13.03
C TYR A 85 0.54 -3.34 13.00
N ALA A 86 -0.43 -3.19 12.09
CA ALA A 86 -1.54 -4.12 11.98
C ALA A 86 -1.10 -5.54 11.63
N CYS A 87 -0.11 -5.69 10.74
CA CYS A 87 0.50 -6.97 10.46
C CYS A 87 1.18 -7.56 11.71
N LEU A 88 2.07 -6.81 12.36
CA LEU A 88 2.87 -7.29 13.49
C LEU A 88 2.03 -7.70 14.70
N TYR A 89 0.98 -6.95 15.00
CA TYR A 89 0.20 -7.15 16.23
C TYR A 89 -1.18 -7.77 15.98
N LYS A 90 -1.54 -8.07 14.72
CA LYS A 90 -2.87 -8.57 14.30
C LYS A 90 -4.03 -7.74 14.86
N LYS A 91 -3.81 -6.42 15.00
CA LYS A 91 -4.77 -5.48 15.56
C LYS A 91 -4.85 -4.23 14.68
N PRO A 92 -6.04 -3.69 14.41
CA PRO A 92 -6.16 -2.45 13.66
C PRO A 92 -5.40 -1.33 14.39
N PHE A 93 -4.72 -0.48 13.62
CA PHE A 93 -4.12 0.73 14.17
C PHE A 93 -5.24 1.75 14.44
N GLU A 94 -5.57 1.96 15.71
CA GLU A 94 -6.65 2.87 16.12
C GLU A 94 -6.18 4.33 16.03
N ILE A 95 -6.48 5.02 14.92
CA ILE A 95 -6.20 6.46 14.73
C ILE A 95 -7.22 7.35 15.50
N THR A 96 -8.02 6.79 16.40
CA THR A 96 -9.22 7.45 16.95
C THR A 96 -9.02 8.21 18.26
N LYS A 97 -7.80 8.33 18.81
CA LYS A 97 -7.59 9.17 20.00
C LYS A 97 -7.04 10.52 19.58
N LYS A 98 -7.74 11.58 20.00
CA LYS A 98 -7.29 12.98 19.94
C LYS A 98 -5.90 13.21 20.56
N ASP A 99 -5.39 12.24 21.32
CA ASP A 99 -4.08 12.22 21.99
C ASP A 99 -3.21 10.98 21.65
N SER A 100 -3.49 10.19 20.60
CA SER A 100 -2.62 9.06 20.20
C SER A 100 -1.49 9.51 19.27
N GLY A 101 -0.62 10.38 19.77
CA GLY A 101 0.72 10.43 19.21
C GLY A 101 1.43 9.14 19.63
N THR A 102 1.77 8.27 18.68
CA THR A 102 2.86 7.32 18.90
C THR A 102 4.13 8.13 19.17
N SER A 103 4.94 7.73 20.14
CA SER A 103 6.24 8.40 20.33
C SER A 103 7.06 8.20 19.04
N LEU A 104 7.87 9.19 18.66
CA LEU A 104 8.87 9.04 17.59
C LEU A 104 9.73 7.77 17.80
N ASP A 105 9.98 7.40 19.05
CA ASP A 105 10.70 6.18 19.41
C ASP A 105 9.93 4.91 19.04
N GLU A 106 8.61 4.90 19.18
CA GLU A 106 7.75 3.77 18.80
C GLU A 106 7.70 3.62 17.28
N GLU A 107 7.60 4.72 16.55
CA GLU A 107 7.63 4.73 15.08
C GLU A 107 8.99 4.27 14.54
N LEU A 108 10.08 4.76 15.13
CA LEU A 108 11.45 4.31 14.80
C LEU A 108 11.64 2.82 15.11
N ASN A 109 11.12 2.34 16.24
CA ASN A 109 11.17 0.91 16.57
C ASN A 109 10.36 0.08 15.59
N LEU A 110 9.19 0.54 15.14
CA LEU A 110 8.40 -0.13 14.11
C LEU A 110 9.18 -0.23 12.80
N LEU A 111 9.86 0.83 12.37
CA LEU A 111 10.70 0.81 11.17
C LEU A 111 11.84 -0.21 11.27
N ASN A 112 12.49 -0.30 12.42
CA ASN A 112 13.63 -1.19 12.65
C ASN A 112 13.24 -2.66 12.83
N LYS A 113 11.99 -2.97 13.22
CA LYS A 113 11.52 -4.36 13.35
C LYS A 113 11.46 -5.08 12.00
N ASN A 114 11.99 -6.31 11.96
CA ASN A 114 11.85 -7.20 10.81
C ASN A 114 10.45 -7.80 10.76
N ILE A 115 9.90 -7.91 9.56
CA ILE A 115 8.59 -8.54 9.30
C ILE A 115 8.75 -10.03 8.98
N ASP A 116 9.97 -10.51 8.75
CA ASP A 116 10.25 -11.89 8.35
C ASP A 116 10.14 -12.93 9.49
N GLU A 117 9.82 -12.50 10.71
CA GLU A 117 9.61 -13.39 11.87
C GLU A 117 8.13 -13.77 12.11
N MET A 118 7.24 -13.48 11.15
CA MET A 118 5.83 -13.90 11.15
C MET A 118 5.59 -15.13 10.28
#